data_AF-A0A183AX63-F1
#
_entry.id   AF-A0A183AX63-F1
#
_cell.length_a   1.000
_cell.length_b   1.000
_cell.length_c   1.000
_cell.angle_alpha   90.00
_cell.angle_beta   90.00
_cell.angle_gamma   90.00
#
_symmetry.space_group_name_H-M   'P 1'
#
loop_
_entity.id
_entity.type
_entity.pdbx_description
1 polymer ?
#
loop_
_entity_poly.entity_id
_entity_poly.type
_entity_poly.pdbx_seq_one_letter_code
_entity_poly.pdbx_strand_id
1 'polypeptide(L)'
;MCKSGEPLEVREFSEKPRPEPLKPVKPAKVEHLGWLAQSECPVDDEKLVHTAWCIEEGRRVARDIGGSDPERMCANNIVSYLKVELSGGSVLMDAQPVDEKRYPLAAVVDRGSSSKNRGSIMHLEYSGSKDGKTGDPQLHNLFLIGKGIVYDTGGYDLKVGGNMCTMHRDKCGAAAVAGFFKILSLLKPANINRDGGGGPVITSPIITPEDECSNPGTTA
;
A
#
# COMPACT_ATOMS: atom_id res chain seq x y z
N MET A 1 -53.98 -6.76 -57.06
CA MET A 1 -53.31 -6.18 -55.88
C MET A 1 -51.92 -6.78 -55.77
N CYS A 2 -50.93 -6.06 -56.29
CA CYS A 2 -49.48 -6.10 -55.99
C CYS A 2 -48.85 -5.26 -57.10
N LYS A 3 -48.60 -3.97 -56.86
CA LYS A 3 -47.88 -3.10 -57.80
C LYS A 3 -46.44 -3.00 -57.32
N SER A 4 -45.54 -3.44 -58.20
CA SER A 4 -44.13 -3.03 -58.40
C SER A 4 -43.43 -2.37 -57.21
N GLY A 5 -42.40 -3.06 -56.70
CA GLY A 5 -41.46 -2.53 -55.72
C GLY A 5 -40.70 -1.34 -56.27
N GLU A 6 -40.88 -0.19 -55.64
CA GLU A 6 -39.91 0.90 -55.70
C GLU A 6 -38.73 0.54 -54.78
N PRO A 7 -37.47 0.78 -55.20
CA PRO A 7 -36.33 0.55 -54.33
C PRO A 7 -36.44 1.46 -53.11
N LEU A 8 -36.13 0.92 -51.92
CA LEU A 8 -35.92 1.72 -50.72
C LEU A 8 -34.81 2.74 -51.01
N GLU A 9 -35.15 4.02 -51.08
CA GLU A 9 -34.16 5.10 -51.04
C GLU A 9 -33.41 5.01 -49.71
N VAL A 10 -32.16 4.55 -49.78
CA VAL A 10 -31.22 4.74 -48.68
C VAL A 10 -30.95 6.23 -48.63
N ARG A 11 -31.63 6.95 -47.72
CA ARG A 11 -31.21 8.28 -47.33
C ARG A 11 -29.81 8.12 -46.76
N GLU A 12 -28.80 8.43 -47.56
CA GLU A 12 -27.44 8.60 -47.06
C GLU A 12 -27.54 9.56 -45.88
N PHE A 13 -27.06 9.10 -44.73
CA PHE A 13 -26.96 9.93 -43.55
C PHE A 13 -26.07 11.11 -43.94
N SER A 14 -26.67 12.26 -44.22
CA SER A 14 -25.94 13.51 -44.37
C SER A 14 -25.21 13.73 -43.05
N GLU A 15 -23.93 13.36 -43.01
CA GLU A 15 -23.07 13.70 -41.89
C GLU A 15 -23.17 15.22 -41.74
N LYS A 16 -23.86 15.68 -40.69
CA LYS A 16 -23.66 17.07 -40.26
C LYS A 16 -22.15 17.24 -40.12
N PRO A 17 -21.53 18.30 -40.68
CA PRO A 17 -20.10 18.49 -40.54
C PRO A 17 -19.79 18.36 -39.06
N ARG A 18 -19.01 17.34 -38.73
CA ARG A 18 -18.54 17.13 -37.35
C ARG A 18 -17.89 18.47 -36.98
N PRO A 19 -18.28 19.12 -35.86
CA PRO A 19 -17.53 20.28 -35.41
C PRO A 19 -16.06 19.86 -35.40
N GLU A 20 -15.18 20.70 -35.96
CA GLU A 20 -13.77 20.37 -36.08
C GLU A 20 -13.31 19.71 -34.78
N PRO A 21 -12.56 18.58 -34.85
CA PRO A 21 -12.11 17.91 -33.64
C PRO A 21 -11.50 18.98 -32.74
N LEU A 22 -12.04 19.11 -31.52
CA LEU A 22 -11.58 20.10 -30.54
C LEU A 22 -10.06 20.09 -30.60
N LYS A 23 -9.47 21.20 -31.06
CA LYS A 23 -8.02 21.29 -31.18
C LYS A 23 -7.46 20.81 -29.86
N PRO A 24 -6.56 19.80 -29.85
CA PRO A 24 -6.05 19.25 -28.61
C PRO A 24 -5.56 20.43 -27.78
N VAL A 25 -6.21 20.64 -26.64
CA VAL A 25 -5.84 21.71 -25.71
C VAL A 25 -4.39 21.43 -25.38
N LYS A 26 -3.50 22.36 -25.72
CA LYS A 26 -2.09 22.23 -25.36
C LYS A 26 -2.05 21.95 -23.86
N PRO A 27 -1.39 20.87 -23.40
CA PRO A 27 -1.37 20.55 -21.99
C PRO A 27 -0.79 21.75 -21.24
N ALA A 28 -1.64 22.45 -20.50
CA ALA A 28 -1.23 23.53 -19.63
C ALA A 28 -0.75 22.91 -18.32
N LYS A 29 0.40 23.35 -17.83
CA LYS A 29 0.89 22.93 -16.52
C LYS A 29 -0.08 23.48 -15.46
N VAL A 30 -0.67 22.60 -14.67
CA VAL A 30 -1.47 23.00 -13.51
C VAL A 30 -0.49 23.41 -12.42
N GLU A 31 -0.44 24.71 -12.08
CA GLU A 31 0.44 25.24 -11.04
C GLU A 31 -0.24 25.28 -9.67
N HIS A 32 -1.57 25.43 -9.68
CA HIS A 32 -2.38 25.50 -8.47
C HIS A 32 -3.63 24.63 -8.64
N LEU A 33 -3.98 23.93 -7.56
CA LEU A 33 -5.23 23.22 -7.42
C LEU A 33 -5.95 23.82 -6.22
N GLY A 34 -7.20 24.24 -6.40
CA GLY A 34 -8.05 24.78 -5.34
C GLY A 34 -9.34 23.98 -5.23
N TRP A 35 -10.02 24.12 -4.10
CA TRP A 35 -11.36 23.58 -3.90
C TRP A 35 -12.29 24.69 -3.42
N LEU A 36 -13.57 24.57 -3.73
CA LEU A 36 -14.60 25.48 -3.26
C LEU A 36 -15.58 24.68 -2.39
N ALA A 37 -15.52 24.91 -1.09
CA ALA A 37 -16.48 24.34 -0.15
C ALA A 37 -17.67 25.29 0.01
N GLN A 38 -18.86 24.85 -0.40
CA GLN A 38 -20.11 25.49 0.01
C GLN A 38 -20.57 24.81 1.31
N SER A 39 -19.97 25.18 2.43
CA SER A 39 -20.39 24.70 3.75
C SER A 39 -21.02 25.84 4.54
N GLU A 40 -22.22 25.61 5.10
CA GLU A 40 -22.85 26.52 6.06
C GLU A 40 -22.20 26.43 7.45
N CYS A 41 -21.38 25.40 7.69
CA CYS A 41 -20.66 25.18 8.94
C CYS A 41 -19.24 25.77 8.86
N PRO A 42 -18.74 26.39 9.94
CA PRO A 42 -17.33 26.79 10.02
C PRO A 42 -16.44 25.53 10.03
N VAL A 43 -15.65 25.36 8.98
CA VAL A 43 -14.65 24.29 8.84
C VAL A 43 -13.27 24.92 8.87
N ASP A 44 -12.33 24.30 9.57
CA ASP A 44 -10.91 24.62 9.50
C ASP A 44 -10.33 23.98 8.23
N ASP A 45 -10.35 24.74 7.13
CA ASP A 45 -9.91 24.28 5.81
C ASP A 45 -8.44 23.85 5.81
N GLU A 46 -7.57 24.56 6.52
CA GLU A 46 -6.14 24.24 6.61
C GLU A 46 -5.93 22.88 7.28
N LYS A 47 -6.60 22.65 8.41
CA LYS A 47 -6.54 21.37 9.12
C LYS A 47 -7.14 20.23 8.31
N LEU A 48 -8.22 20.48 7.58
CA LEU A 48 -8.85 19.49 6.71
C LEU A 48 -7.90 19.10 5.56
N VAL A 49 -7.34 20.08 4.85
CA VAL A 49 -6.40 19.85 3.75
C VAL A 49 -5.14 19.15 4.25
N HIS A 50 -4.60 19.56 5.39
CA HIS A 50 -3.45 18.90 6.01
C HIS A 50 -3.76 17.44 6.35
N THR A 51 -4.93 17.16 6.91
CA THR A 51 -5.36 15.79 7.25
C THR A 51 -5.52 14.93 6.00
N ALA A 52 -6.16 15.46 4.96
CA ALA A 52 -6.31 14.79 3.68
C ALA A 52 -4.95 14.48 3.04
N TRP A 53 -4.01 15.45 3.08
CA TRP A 53 -2.65 15.27 2.62
C TRP A 53 -1.93 14.13 3.35
N CYS A 54 -1.99 14.11 4.69
CA CYS A 54 -1.37 13.04 5.47
C CYS A 54 -1.95 11.66 5.14
N ILE A 55 -3.28 11.56 4.97
CA ILE A 55 -3.95 10.31 4.57
C ILE A 55 -3.48 9.86 3.19
N GLU A 56 -3.43 10.77 2.21
CA GLU A 56 -2.97 10.44 0.85
C GLU A 56 -1.49 10.05 0.82
N GLU A 57 -0.63 10.66 1.63
CA GLU A 57 0.76 10.23 1.79
C GLU A 57 0.86 8.80 2.34
N GLY A 58 0.01 8.42 3.29
CA GLY A 58 -0.11 7.04 3.74
C GLY A 58 -0.59 6.09 2.65
N ARG A 59 -1.60 6.49 1.88
CA ARG A 59 -2.12 5.71 0.75
C ARG A 59 -1.08 5.56 -0.35
N ARG A 60 -0.26 6.59 -0.60
CA ARG A 60 0.86 6.55 -1.55
C ARG A 60 1.83 5.45 -1.15
N VAL A 61 2.33 5.46 0.09
CA VAL A 61 3.22 4.42 0.62
C VAL A 61 2.60 3.02 0.49
N ALA A 62 1.33 2.86 0.87
CA ALA A 62 0.65 1.56 0.77
C ALA A 62 0.48 1.09 -0.69
N ARG A 63 0.23 2.00 -1.64
CA ARG A 63 0.10 1.70 -3.07
C ARG A 63 1.45 1.43 -3.73
N ASP A 64 2.48 2.19 -3.37
CA ASP A 64 3.84 2.01 -3.86
C ASP A 64 4.33 0.60 -3.51
N ILE A 65 4.08 0.15 -2.27
CA ILE A 65 4.41 -1.22 -1.85
C ILE A 65 3.45 -2.22 -2.51
N GLY A 66 2.14 -2.14 -2.25
CA GLY A 66 1.18 -3.20 -2.60
C GLY A 66 0.84 -3.31 -4.09
N GLY A 67 1.01 -2.23 -4.86
CA GLY A 67 0.73 -2.19 -6.29
C GLY A 67 1.93 -2.50 -7.18
N SER A 68 3.15 -2.43 -6.64
CA SER A 68 4.36 -2.72 -7.42
C SER A 68 4.57 -4.22 -7.59
N ASP A 69 5.32 -4.54 -8.65
CA ASP A 69 5.81 -5.87 -8.94
C ASP A 69 6.72 -6.39 -7.79
N PRO A 70 6.81 -7.70 -7.62
CA PRO A 70 7.49 -8.31 -6.49
C PRO A 70 9.03 -8.13 -6.54
N GLU A 71 9.63 -7.93 -7.71
CA GLU A 71 11.07 -7.67 -7.84
C GLU A 71 11.42 -6.26 -7.36
N ARG A 72 10.67 -5.25 -7.81
CA ARG A 72 10.86 -3.85 -7.42
C ARG A 72 10.62 -3.64 -5.94
N MET A 73 9.55 -4.23 -5.41
CA MET A 73 9.19 -4.17 -3.99
C MET A 73 9.39 -5.53 -3.32
N CYS A 74 10.60 -6.08 -3.47
CA CYS A 74 11.05 -7.24 -2.71
C CYS A 74 11.25 -6.88 -1.22
N ALA A 75 11.43 -7.88 -0.36
CA ALA A 75 11.50 -7.67 1.09
C ALA A 75 12.56 -6.64 1.50
N ASN A 76 13.78 -6.79 0.97
CA ASN A 76 14.91 -5.89 1.24
C ASN A 76 14.65 -4.46 0.70
N ASN A 77 14.00 -4.34 -0.45
CA ASN A 77 13.67 -3.04 -1.04
C ASN A 77 12.57 -2.33 -0.25
N ILE A 78 11.55 -3.05 0.22
CA ILE A 78 10.51 -2.48 1.10
C ILE A 78 11.13 -1.95 2.39
N VAL A 79 12.04 -2.71 3.02
CA VAL A 79 12.77 -2.27 4.22
C VAL A 79 13.54 -0.97 3.94
N SER A 80 14.27 -0.92 2.83
CA SER A 80 15.07 0.25 2.45
C SER A 80 14.19 1.46 2.13
N TYR A 81 13.08 1.26 1.43
CA TYR A 81 12.10 2.28 1.10
C TYR A 81 11.46 2.88 2.36
N LEU A 82 11.03 2.03 3.31
CA LEU A 82 10.40 2.48 4.54
C LEU A 82 11.35 3.23 5.48
N LYS A 83 12.65 2.87 5.51
CA LYS A 83 13.67 3.63 6.24
C LYS A 83 13.73 5.09 5.77
N VAL A 84 13.57 5.33 4.47
CA VAL A 84 13.56 6.68 3.90
C VAL A 84 12.24 7.38 4.23
N GLU A 85 11.11 6.71 3.97
CA GLU A 85 9.77 7.29 4.15
C GLU A 85 9.42 7.62 5.61
N LEU A 86 9.98 6.88 6.57
CA LEU A 86 9.72 7.02 8.01
C LEU A 86 10.86 7.69 8.80
N SER A 87 11.83 8.30 8.12
CA SER A 87 13.01 8.95 8.73
C SER A 87 12.70 10.14 9.67
N GLY A 88 11.44 10.58 9.78
CA GLY A 88 11.01 11.75 10.57
C GLY A 88 11.02 11.59 12.10
N GLY A 89 11.57 10.49 12.63
CA GLY A 89 11.91 10.30 14.04
C GLY A 89 10.75 9.98 15.01
N SER A 90 9.50 10.13 14.59
CA SER A 90 8.32 9.74 15.39
C SER A 90 7.99 8.26 15.30
N VAL A 91 8.55 7.54 14.31
CA VAL A 91 8.39 6.10 14.15
C VAL A 91 9.77 5.45 14.24
N LEU A 92 9.92 4.52 15.18
CA LEU A 92 11.05 3.62 15.28
C LEU A 92 10.80 2.42 14.38
N MET A 93 11.83 2.01 13.65
CA MET A 93 11.79 0.89 12.73
C MET A 93 12.93 -0.06 13.05
N ASP A 94 12.60 -1.29 13.42
CA ASP A 94 13.54 -2.39 13.58
C ASP A 94 13.20 -3.48 12.55
N ALA A 95 14.15 -3.84 11.69
CA ALA A 95 13.95 -4.86 10.68
C ALA A 95 14.99 -5.95 10.88
N GLN A 96 14.52 -7.17 11.12
CA GLN A 96 15.37 -8.34 11.40
C GLN A 96 15.10 -9.44 10.36
N PRO A 97 16.11 -10.23 9.99
CA PRO A 97 15.89 -11.46 9.25
C PRO A 97 14.91 -12.39 9.97
N VAL A 98 14.26 -13.28 9.23
CA VAL A 98 13.36 -14.29 9.83
C VAL A 98 14.18 -15.26 10.69
N ASP A 99 13.97 -15.19 12.00
CA ASP A 99 14.56 -16.12 12.98
C ASP A 99 13.63 -17.33 13.17
N GLU A 100 14.13 -18.54 12.88
CA GLU A 100 13.35 -19.79 12.98
C GLU A 100 12.89 -20.12 14.40
N LYS A 101 13.66 -19.75 15.42
CA LYS A 101 13.30 -20.01 16.83
C LYS A 101 12.19 -19.07 17.29
N ARG A 102 12.25 -17.81 16.85
CA ARG A 102 11.25 -16.78 17.22
C ARG A 102 9.99 -16.84 16.36
N TYR A 103 10.15 -17.16 15.07
CA TYR A 103 9.09 -17.13 14.05
C TYR A 103 9.09 -18.43 13.21
N PRO A 104 8.83 -19.59 13.83
CA PRO A 104 8.94 -20.89 13.14
C PRO A 104 8.01 -20.99 11.93
N LEU A 105 6.79 -20.43 12.01
CA LEU A 105 5.85 -20.44 10.88
C LEU A 105 6.29 -19.52 9.73
N ALA A 106 6.91 -18.38 10.03
CA ALA A 106 7.44 -17.51 9.00
C ALA A 106 8.68 -18.14 8.34
N ALA A 107 9.54 -18.81 9.11
CA ALA A 107 10.72 -19.51 8.59
C ALA A 107 10.36 -20.66 7.64
N VAL A 108 9.25 -21.36 7.92
CA VAL A 108 8.68 -22.40 7.04
C VAL A 108 8.25 -21.86 5.67
N VAL A 109 7.84 -20.60 5.59
CA VAL A 109 7.53 -19.93 4.32
C VAL A 109 8.81 -19.38 3.68
N ASP A 110 9.66 -18.72 4.46
CA ASP A 110 10.90 -18.08 4.00
C ASP A 110 11.92 -19.05 3.37
N ARG A 111 11.91 -20.32 3.81
CA ARG A 111 12.74 -21.37 3.21
C ARG A 111 12.40 -21.66 1.74
N GLY A 112 11.18 -21.35 1.30
CA GLY A 112 10.72 -21.56 -0.08
C GLY A 112 11.34 -20.60 -1.08
N SER A 113 12.13 -19.66 -0.60
CA SER A 113 12.59 -18.52 -1.39
C SER A 113 14.06 -18.61 -1.75
N SER A 114 14.50 -17.79 -2.70
CA SER A 114 15.92 -17.66 -3.01
C SER A 114 16.67 -16.90 -1.91
N SER A 115 17.99 -17.10 -1.82
CA SER A 115 18.84 -16.39 -0.85
C SER A 115 18.82 -14.87 -1.05
N LYS A 116 18.55 -14.38 -2.26
CA LYS A 116 18.48 -12.96 -2.60
C LYS A 116 17.20 -12.30 -2.11
N ASN A 117 16.12 -13.07 -1.99
CA ASN A 117 14.79 -12.55 -1.68
C ASN A 117 14.36 -12.79 -0.23
N ARG A 118 15.22 -13.37 0.63
CA ARG A 118 14.95 -13.67 2.04
C ARG A 118 14.15 -12.58 2.76
N GLY A 119 13.20 -13.05 3.54
CA GLY A 119 12.19 -12.26 4.18
C GLY A 119 12.75 -11.47 5.35
N SER A 120 11.92 -10.56 5.85
CA SER A 120 12.24 -9.77 7.03
C SER A 120 11.01 -9.64 7.91
N ILE A 121 11.24 -9.74 9.22
CA ILE A 121 10.28 -9.35 10.24
C ILE A 121 10.59 -7.90 10.58
N MET A 122 9.66 -7.03 10.24
CA MET A 122 9.76 -5.61 10.57
C MET A 122 9.00 -5.33 11.87
N HIS A 123 9.45 -4.36 12.65
CA HIS A 123 8.80 -3.86 13.85
C HIS A 123 8.75 -2.35 13.73
N LEU A 124 7.56 -1.81 13.46
CA LEU A 124 7.33 -0.37 13.48
C LEU A 124 6.68 -0.01 14.80
N GLU A 125 7.21 1.01 15.47
CA GLU A 125 6.72 1.54 16.74
C GLU A 125 6.57 3.05 16.64
N TYR A 126 5.38 3.59 16.95
CA TYR A 126 5.13 5.01 16.94
C TYR A 126 5.29 5.58 18.36
N SER A 127 6.13 6.60 18.48
CA SER A 127 6.32 7.37 19.71
C SER A 127 5.50 8.65 19.63
N GLY A 128 4.35 8.69 20.32
CA GLY A 128 3.54 9.90 20.50
C GLY A 128 4.23 10.99 21.33
N SER A 129 3.58 12.17 21.44
CA SER A 129 4.10 13.30 22.23
C SER A 129 4.25 12.94 23.72
N LYS A 130 5.29 13.48 24.35
CA LYS A 130 5.68 13.26 25.76
C LYS A 130 4.68 13.79 26.80
N ASP A 131 3.62 14.46 26.36
CA ASP A 131 2.67 15.15 27.24
C ASP A 131 1.58 14.22 27.81
N GLY A 132 1.44 13.01 27.25
CA GLY A 132 0.53 11.98 27.75
C GLY A 132 1.09 11.29 29.00
N LYS A 133 0.52 11.60 30.18
CA LYS A 133 0.89 10.89 31.42
C LYS A 133 0.45 9.43 31.32
N THR A 134 1.35 8.51 31.70
CA THR A 134 1.06 7.08 31.84
C THR A 134 -0.18 6.89 32.74
N GLY A 135 -1.28 6.39 32.16
CA GLY A 135 -2.55 6.18 32.89
C GLY A 135 -3.69 7.11 32.52
N ASP A 136 -3.55 7.98 31.51
CA ASP A 136 -4.70 8.69 30.94
C ASP A 136 -5.65 7.67 30.25
N PRO A 137 -6.93 7.57 30.67
CA PRO A 137 -7.91 6.65 30.09
C PRO A 137 -8.20 6.86 28.60
N GLN A 138 -7.67 7.92 27.98
CA GLN A 138 -7.78 8.18 26.53
C GLN A 138 -6.64 7.59 25.68
N LEU A 139 -5.67 6.91 26.31
CA LEU A 139 -4.53 6.32 25.63
C LEU A 139 -4.83 4.89 25.23
N HIS A 140 -4.78 4.62 23.92
CA HIS A 140 -5.07 3.31 23.36
C HIS A 140 -3.79 2.66 22.80
N ASN A 141 -3.51 1.45 23.26
CA ASN A 141 -2.52 0.58 22.65
C ASN A 141 -3.16 -0.14 21.46
N LEU A 142 -2.61 0.03 20.28
CA LEU A 142 -3.09 -0.60 19.06
C LEU A 142 -2.01 -1.54 18.53
N PHE A 143 -2.34 -2.81 18.32
CA PHE A 143 -1.45 -3.76 17.66
C PHE A 143 -2.02 -4.05 16.29
N LEU A 144 -1.25 -3.76 15.24
CA LEU A 144 -1.64 -4.00 13.86
C LEU A 144 -0.70 -5.03 13.25
N ILE A 145 -1.26 -6.09 12.70
CA ILE A 145 -0.46 -7.14 12.06
C ILE A 145 -0.84 -7.17 10.59
N GLY A 146 0.16 -7.01 9.73
CA GLY A 146 0.00 -7.01 8.29
C GLY A 146 0.69 -8.21 7.65
N LYS A 147 -0.06 -9.04 6.94
CA LYS A 147 0.51 -10.08 6.07
C LYS A 147 1.27 -9.42 4.92
N GLY A 148 2.53 -9.82 4.72
CA GLY A 148 3.47 -9.18 3.80
C GLY A 148 4.08 -10.10 2.74
N ILE A 149 3.39 -11.16 2.31
CA ILE A 149 3.94 -12.08 1.30
C ILE A 149 4.18 -11.33 0.00
N VAL A 150 5.44 -11.19 -0.43
CA VAL A 150 5.79 -10.36 -1.58
C VAL A 150 5.17 -10.89 -2.87
N TYR A 151 5.19 -12.23 -3.02
CA TYR A 151 4.53 -12.95 -4.09
C TYR A 151 4.18 -14.37 -3.65
N ASP A 152 2.89 -14.70 -3.67
CA ASP A 152 2.38 -16.03 -3.29
C ASP A 152 2.17 -16.92 -4.53
N THR A 153 3.10 -17.83 -4.80
CA THR A 153 2.94 -18.84 -5.86
C THR A 153 2.12 -20.04 -5.41
N GLY A 154 1.86 -20.20 -4.12
CA GLY A 154 1.30 -21.39 -3.48
C GLY A 154 2.34 -22.42 -3.02
N GLY A 155 3.62 -22.22 -3.35
CA GLY A 155 4.71 -23.11 -2.97
C GLY A 155 4.57 -24.47 -3.63
N TYR A 156 4.65 -25.53 -2.83
CA TYR A 156 4.47 -26.90 -3.33
C TYR A 156 3.06 -27.13 -3.91
N ASP A 157 2.04 -26.50 -3.30
CA ASP A 157 0.67 -26.48 -3.80
C ASP A 157 0.49 -25.30 -4.77
N LEU A 158 1.16 -25.41 -5.91
CA LEU A 158 1.28 -24.35 -6.90
C LEU A 158 -0.09 -23.84 -7.36
N LYS A 159 -0.28 -22.52 -7.34
CA LYS A 159 -1.48 -21.87 -7.87
C LYS A 159 -1.51 -22.00 -9.39
N VAL A 160 -2.37 -22.87 -9.90
CA VAL A 160 -2.58 -23.08 -11.33
C VAL A 160 -3.82 -22.33 -11.85
N GLY A 161 -3.99 -22.30 -13.17
CA GLY A 161 -5.21 -21.77 -13.81
C GLY A 161 -5.34 -20.24 -13.77
N GLY A 162 -4.23 -19.50 -13.72
CA GLY A 162 -4.22 -18.03 -13.70
C GLY A 162 -4.42 -17.40 -12.32
N ASN A 163 -4.66 -18.20 -11.28
CA ASN A 163 -4.83 -17.73 -9.90
C ASN A 163 -3.57 -17.07 -9.29
N MET A 164 -2.43 -17.18 -9.96
CA MET A 164 -1.15 -16.60 -9.53
C MET A 164 -0.96 -15.15 -10.00
N CYS A 165 -1.58 -14.73 -11.12
CA CYS A 165 -1.24 -13.49 -11.82
C CYS A 165 -1.43 -12.19 -11.00
N THR A 166 -2.19 -12.25 -9.89
CA THR A 166 -2.45 -11.10 -9.01
C THR A 166 -1.85 -11.23 -7.61
N MET A 167 -1.09 -12.29 -7.34
CA MET A 167 -0.59 -12.61 -5.99
C MET A 167 0.57 -11.72 -5.51
N HIS A 168 1.05 -10.79 -6.36
CA HIS A 168 1.90 -9.69 -5.92
C HIS A 168 1.17 -8.77 -4.90
N ARG A 169 -0.16 -8.84 -4.82
CA ARG A 169 -0.95 -8.04 -3.86
C ARG A 169 -1.07 -8.70 -2.49
N ASP A 170 -0.51 -9.89 -2.28
CA ASP A 170 -0.61 -10.60 -0.99
C ASP A 170 0.23 -9.94 0.13
N LYS A 171 1.00 -8.90 -0.23
CA LYS A 171 1.68 -7.95 0.68
C LYS A 171 0.85 -6.72 1.06
N CYS A 172 -0.39 -6.57 0.55
CA CYS A 172 -1.20 -5.37 0.80
C CYS A 172 -1.56 -5.18 2.29
N GLY A 173 -1.61 -6.24 3.10
CA GLY A 173 -1.84 -6.12 4.54
C GLY A 173 -0.69 -5.39 5.24
N ALA A 174 0.54 -5.82 5.00
CA ALA A 174 1.76 -5.15 5.44
C ALA A 174 1.85 -3.72 4.88
N ALA A 175 1.51 -3.53 3.60
CA ALA A 175 1.54 -2.23 2.95
C ALA A 175 0.56 -1.23 3.60
N ALA A 176 -0.65 -1.68 3.96
CA ALA A 176 -1.64 -0.86 4.66
C ALA A 176 -1.15 -0.43 6.04
N VAL A 177 -0.51 -1.34 6.78
CA VAL A 177 0.11 -1.02 8.08
C VAL A 177 1.24 0.00 7.91
N ALA A 178 2.14 -0.20 6.94
CA ALA A 178 3.23 0.74 6.68
C ALA A 178 2.70 2.15 6.29
N GLY A 179 1.65 2.20 5.46
CA GLY A 179 0.95 3.45 5.13
C GLY A 179 0.32 4.12 6.34
N PHE A 180 -0.24 3.35 7.27
CA PHE A 180 -0.75 3.88 8.53
C PHE A 180 0.36 4.52 9.38
N PHE A 181 1.54 3.89 9.49
CA PHE A 181 2.68 4.52 10.18
C PHE A 181 3.18 5.78 9.49
N LYS A 182 3.10 5.86 8.15
CA LYS A 182 3.38 7.11 7.45
C LYS A 182 2.40 8.21 7.89
N ILE A 183 1.11 7.91 7.99
CA ILE A 183 0.10 8.86 8.49
C ILE A 183 0.45 9.31 9.92
N LEU A 184 0.76 8.36 10.81
CA LEU A 184 1.16 8.67 12.18
C LEU A 184 2.40 9.56 12.25
N SER A 185 3.37 9.33 11.36
CA SER A 185 4.59 10.13 11.32
C SER A 185 4.36 11.59 10.94
N LEU A 186 3.30 11.86 10.18
CA LEU A 186 2.93 13.19 9.72
C LEU A 186 1.94 13.88 10.68
N LEU A 187 0.83 13.21 11.01
CA LEU A 187 -0.22 13.77 11.88
C LEU A 187 0.20 13.91 13.33
N LYS A 188 1.10 13.03 13.79
CA LYS A 188 1.58 12.97 15.17
C LYS A 188 0.46 13.09 16.22
N PRO A 189 -0.56 12.21 16.19
CA PRO A 189 -1.68 12.29 17.14
C PRO A 189 -1.18 12.13 18.59
N ALA A 190 -1.75 12.93 19.50
CA ALA A 190 -1.36 12.98 20.91
C ALA A 190 -1.97 11.85 21.75
N ASN A 191 -3.07 11.24 21.30
CA ASN A 191 -3.82 10.20 22.02
C ASN A 191 -3.33 8.77 21.73
N ILE A 192 -2.27 8.61 20.94
CA ILE A 192 -1.62 7.32 20.68
C ILE A 192 -0.29 7.34 21.43
N ASN A 193 -0.25 6.66 22.57
CA ASN A 193 0.83 6.84 23.52
C ASN A 193 2.12 6.11 23.14
N ARG A 194 3.20 6.69 23.65
CA ARG A 194 4.46 6.04 24.00
C ARG A 194 4.43 5.81 25.51
N ASP A 195 4.81 4.61 25.99
CA ASP A 195 5.72 4.42 27.14
C ASP A 195 5.50 3.12 27.94
N GLY A 196 6.60 2.36 28.12
CA GLY A 196 7.20 2.23 29.45
C GLY A 196 6.56 1.28 30.48
N GLY A 197 5.67 0.37 30.08
CA GLY A 197 5.15 -0.64 31.02
C GLY A 197 4.06 -1.55 30.47
N GLY A 198 3.57 -1.29 29.27
CA GLY A 198 2.57 -2.12 28.62
C GLY A 198 2.44 -1.78 27.15
N GLY A 199 3.35 -2.31 26.33
CA GLY A 199 3.16 -2.59 24.91
C GLY A 199 3.16 -1.40 23.93
N PRO A 200 4.20 -1.25 23.08
CA PRO A 200 4.16 -0.35 21.93
C PRO A 200 3.05 -0.68 20.93
N VAL A 201 2.75 0.22 19.99
CA VAL A 201 2.13 -0.17 18.72
C VAL A 201 3.18 -1.02 17.98
N ILE A 202 3.28 -2.30 18.32
CA ILE A 202 4.18 -3.24 17.66
C ILE A 202 3.46 -3.76 16.44
N THR A 203 4.09 -3.62 15.28
CA THR A 203 3.59 -4.24 14.07
C THR A 203 4.63 -5.16 13.51
N SER A 204 4.26 -6.40 13.22
CA SER A 204 5.12 -7.34 12.53
C SER A 204 4.65 -7.53 11.09
N PRO A 205 5.04 -6.69 10.12
CA PRO A 205 4.97 -7.08 8.73
C PRO A 205 5.88 -8.30 8.56
N ILE A 206 5.27 -9.47 8.41
CA ILE A 206 5.96 -10.67 7.93
C ILE A 206 6.11 -10.45 6.44
N ILE A 207 7.25 -9.89 6.03
CA ILE A 207 7.57 -9.78 4.61
C ILE A 207 8.28 -11.08 4.24
N THR A 208 7.52 -12.13 3.95
CA THR A 208 8.10 -13.34 3.39
C THR A 208 8.27 -13.18 1.88
N PRO A 209 9.22 -13.89 1.29
CA PRO A 209 9.64 -13.59 -0.07
C PRO A 209 8.67 -14.12 -1.13
N GLU A 210 9.08 -13.85 -2.37
CA GLU A 210 8.72 -14.63 -3.54
C GLU A 210 8.95 -16.14 -3.30
N ASP A 211 7.90 -16.90 -3.46
CA ASP A 211 7.92 -18.35 -3.37
C ASP A 211 8.36 -18.91 -4.74
N GLU A 212 9.66 -18.92 -5.02
CA GLU A 212 10.20 -19.54 -6.23
C GLU A 212 10.25 -21.06 -6.00
N CYS A 213 9.44 -21.82 -6.74
CA CYS A 213 9.52 -23.27 -6.71
C CYS A 213 10.83 -23.73 -7.37
N SER A 214 11.93 -23.72 -6.61
CA SER A 214 13.20 -24.31 -7.06
C SER A 214 13.03 -25.83 -7.11
N ASN A 215 13.29 -26.43 -8.27
CA ASN A 215 13.34 -27.88 -8.44
C ASN A 215 14.21 -28.50 -7.32
N PRO A 216 13.74 -29.57 -6.64
CA PRO A 216 14.57 -30.34 -5.71
C PRO A 216 15.59 -31.14 -6.51
N GLY A 217 16.67 -30.49 -6.93
CA GLY A 217 17.68 -31.11 -7.77
C GLY A 217 18.75 -30.11 -8.17
N THR A 218 19.65 -29.80 -7.23
CA THR A 218 21.12 -29.71 -7.42
C THR A 218 21.70 -29.25 -6.08
N THR A 219 21.98 -30.19 -5.20
CA THR A 219 23.06 -30.03 -4.21
C THR A 219 24.37 -30.05 -4.97
N ALA A 220 25.19 -29.01 -4.82
CA ALA A 220 26.63 -29.07 -5.06
C ALA A 220 27.34 -29.24 -3.71
#